data_AF-A0A7K3ZLL0-F1
#
_entry.id   AF-A0A7K3ZLL0-F1
#
_cell.length_a   1.000
_cell.length_b   1.000
_cell.length_c   1.000
_cell.angle_alpha   90.00
_cell.angle_beta   90.00
_cell.angle_gamma   90.00
#
_symmetry.space_group_name_H-M   'P 1'
#
loop_
_entity.id
_entity.type
_entity.pdbx_description
1 polymer ?
#
loop_
_entity_poly.entity_id
_entity_poly.type
_entity_poly.pdbx_seq_one_letter_code
_entity_poly.pdbx_strand_id
1 'polypeptide(L)'
;MRALRSRGHGLCTASGKQAFKIEDLTRRRGIWGCFDRIVGLDDVPRPKPAPDRLELCLSLTGTRKDGAVYAGDSPNDAAAA
;
A
#
# COMPACT_ATOMS: atom_id res chain seq x y z
N MET A 1 -11.01 5.62 0.80
CA MET A 1 -9.89 6.43 0.26
C MET A 1 -10.14 7.93 0.31
N ARG A 2 -11.11 8.50 -0.42
CA ARG A 2 -11.34 9.96 -0.45
C ARG A 2 -11.57 10.56 0.94
N ALA A 3 -12.41 9.94 1.77
CA ALA A 3 -12.66 10.39 3.14
C ALA A 3 -11.41 10.32 4.05
N LEU A 4 -10.50 9.36 3.82
CA LEU A 4 -9.23 9.28 4.56
C LEU A 4 -8.31 10.42 4.15
N ARG A 5 -8.23 10.67 2.83
CA ARG A 5 -7.44 11.78 2.27
C ARG A 5 -7.95 13.15 2.72
N SER A 6 -9.26 13.36 2.73
CA SER A 6 -9.85 14.63 3.21
C SER A 6 -9.61 14.88 4.71
N ARG A 7 -9.27 13.82 5.46
CA ARG A 7 -8.87 13.91 6.88
C ARG A 7 -7.35 14.00 7.08
N GLY A 8 -6.58 14.14 6.01
CA GLY A 8 -5.13 14.30 6.06
C GLY A 8 -4.34 12.99 6.16
N HIS A 9 -4.97 11.82 6.01
CA HIS A 9 -4.23 10.56 6.03
C HIS A 9 -3.53 10.30 4.69
N GLY A 10 -2.24 9.96 4.75
CA GLY A 10 -1.49 9.43 3.62
C GLY A 10 -1.94 8.00 3.28
N LEU A 11 -1.84 7.61 2.01
CA LEU A 11 -2.23 6.27 1.54
C LEU A 11 -1.11 5.65 0.68
N CYS A 12 -0.76 4.41 0.99
CA CYS A 12 0.16 3.57 0.22
C CYS A 12 -0.50 2.22 -0.10
N THR A 13 -0.26 1.67 -1.29
CA THR A 13 -0.69 0.30 -1.60
C THR A 13 0.41 -0.70 -1.21
N ALA A 14 0.04 -1.87 -0.68
CA ALA A 14 0.94 -3.01 -0.52
C ALA A 14 0.33 -4.26 -1.17
N SER A 15 0.56 -4.43 -2.48
CA SER A 15 -0.19 -5.35 -3.33
C SER A 15 0.67 -6.46 -3.94
N GLY A 16 0.06 -7.63 -4.13
CA GLY A 16 0.62 -8.75 -4.90
C GLY A 16 0.60 -8.59 -6.41
N LYS A 17 0.17 -7.42 -6.92
CA LYS A 17 0.18 -7.10 -8.35
C LYS A 17 1.36 -6.20 -8.68
N GLN A 18 1.86 -6.28 -9.90
CA GLN A 18 2.91 -5.40 -10.41
C GLN A 18 2.48 -3.93 -10.30
N ALA A 19 3.41 -3.04 -9.96
CA ALA A 19 3.10 -1.63 -9.70
C ALA A 19 2.32 -0.98 -10.84
N PHE A 20 2.78 -1.15 -12.09
CA PHE A 20 2.13 -0.57 -13.28
C PHE A 20 0.66 -1.00 -13.44
N LYS A 21 0.30 -2.24 -13.06
CA LYS A 21 -1.08 -2.74 -13.13
C LYS A 21 -1.97 -2.05 -12.09
N ILE A 22 -1.41 -1.74 -10.91
CA ILE A 22 -2.12 -1.01 -9.86
C ILE A 22 -2.32 0.44 -10.33
N GLU A 23 -1.31 1.05 -10.94
CA GLU A 23 -1.44 2.41 -11.47
C GLU A 23 -2.53 2.51 -12.55
N ASP A 24 -2.49 1.62 -13.55
CA ASP A 24 -3.49 1.61 -14.63
C ASP A 24 -4.91 1.41 -14.06
N LEU A 25 -5.08 0.44 -13.16
CA LEU A 25 -6.37 0.19 -12.52
C LEU A 25 -6.87 1.41 -11.74
N THR A 26 -6.05 2.01 -10.89
CA THR A 26 -6.45 3.14 -10.05
C THR A 26 -6.69 4.41 -10.86
N ARG A 27 -5.98 4.62 -11.98
CA ARG A 27 -6.28 5.68 -12.97
C ARG A 27 -7.64 5.46 -13.62
N ARG A 28 -7.91 4.26 -14.16
CA ARG A 28 -9.21 3.90 -14.77
C ARG A 28 -10.38 4.04 -13.79
N ARG A 29 -10.14 3.79 -12.50
CA ARG A 29 -11.15 3.94 -11.43
C ARG A 29 -11.23 5.36 -10.86
N GLY A 30 -10.43 6.31 -11.36
CA GLY A 30 -10.45 7.71 -10.92
C GLY A 30 -9.98 7.94 -9.49
N ILE A 31 -9.22 7.01 -8.92
CA ILE A 31 -8.70 7.07 -7.53
C ILE A 31 -7.17 7.13 -7.45
N TRP A 32 -6.47 7.21 -8.58
CA TRP A 32 -5.01 7.35 -8.64
C TRP A 32 -4.47 8.42 -7.68
N GLY A 33 -5.03 9.63 -7.72
CA GLY A 33 -4.62 10.74 -6.85
C GLY A 33 -4.95 10.59 -5.36
N CYS A 34 -5.58 9.47 -4.96
CA CYS A 34 -5.75 9.16 -3.54
C CYS A 34 -4.48 8.57 -2.93
N PHE A 35 -3.59 7.95 -3.70
CA PHE A 35 -2.41 7.26 -3.18
C PHE A 35 -1.17 8.15 -3.32
N ASP A 36 -0.41 8.28 -2.24
CA ASP A 36 0.87 9.00 -2.24
C ASP A 36 1.99 8.13 -2.80
N ARG A 37 1.89 6.81 -2.60
CA ARG A 37 2.85 5.81 -3.04
C ARG A 37 2.15 4.53 -3.49
N ILE A 38 2.74 3.85 -4.47
CA ILE A 38 2.31 2.53 -4.93
C ILE A 38 3.46 1.57 -4.70
N VAL A 39 3.22 0.53 -3.89
CA VAL A 39 4.12 -0.62 -3.74
C VAL A 39 3.37 -1.87 -4.23
N GLY A 40 3.94 -2.50 -5.25
CA GLY A 40 3.48 -3.70 -5.91
C GLY A 40 4.40 -4.90 -5.67
N LEU A 41 4.24 -5.92 -6.51
CA LEU A 41 4.97 -7.19 -6.45
C LEU A 41 6.46 -7.02 -6.73
N ASP A 42 6.78 -6.22 -7.74
CA ASP A 42 8.14 -6.13 -8.30
C ASP A 42 9.05 -5.19 -7.50
N ASP A 43 8.50 -4.53 -6.47
CA ASP A 43 9.20 -3.52 -5.64
C ASP A 43 9.89 -4.12 -4.42
N VAL A 44 9.67 -5.41 -4.12
CA VAL A 44 10.28 -6.10 -2.98
C VAL A 44 10.77 -7.50 -3.36
N PRO A 45 11.85 -8.00 -2.72
CA PRO A 45 12.39 -9.32 -3.01
C PRO A 45 11.53 -10.45 -2.42
N ARG A 46 10.84 -10.21 -1.29
CA ARG A 46 10.03 -11.22 -0.61
C ARG A 46 8.56 -10.81 -0.59
N PRO A 47 7.65 -11.59 -1.19
CA PRO A 47 6.22 -11.32 -1.12
C PRO A 47 5.66 -11.65 0.28
N LYS A 48 4.39 -11.24 0.53
CA LYS A 48 3.61 -11.72 1.67
C LYS A 48 3.72 -13.26 1.78
N PRO A 49 3.89 -13.81 2.99
CA PRO A 49 3.68 -13.17 4.29
C PRO A 49 4.86 -12.34 4.81
N ALA A 50 5.94 -12.15 4.05
CA ALA A 50 7.02 -11.25 4.48
C ALA A 50 6.52 -9.79 4.61
N PRO A 51 7.01 -9.02 5.59
CA PRO A 51 6.57 -7.65 5.84
C PRO A 51 7.15 -6.62 4.86
N ASP A 52 8.05 -7.03 3.96
CA ASP A 52 8.87 -6.16 3.11
C ASP A 52 8.05 -5.07 2.39
N ARG A 53 6.85 -5.37 1.88
CA ARG A 53 6.00 -4.35 1.23
C ARG A 53 5.47 -3.31 2.22
N LEU A 54 5.12 -3.73 3.44
CA LEU A 54 4.64 -2.81 4.47
C LEU A 54 5.78 -1.92 4.96
N GLU A 55 6.96 -2.50 5.18
CA GLU A 55 8.17 -1.76 5.55
C GLU A 55 8.56 -0.75 4.47
N LEU A 56 8.48 -1.13 3.19
CA LEU A 56 8.72 -0.23 2.08
C LEU A 56 7.68 0.91 2.04
N CYS A 57 6.39 0.63 2.26
CA CYS A 57 5.37 1.66 2.38
C CYS A 57 5.65 2.64 3.55
N LEU A 58 6.04 2.13 4.72
CA LEU A 58 6.39 2.96 5.88
C LEU A 58 7.58 3.86 5.55
N SER A 59 8.64 3.31 4.95
CA SER A 59 9.83 4.03 4.51
C SER A 59 9.50 5.15 3.50
N LEU A 60 8.78 4.82 2.43
CA LEU A 60 8.45 5.76 1.35
C LEU A 60 7.49 6.89 1.78
N THR A 61 6.76 6.68 2.86
CA THR A 61 5.83 7.68 3.44
C THR A 61 6.42 8.40 4.66
N GLY A 62 7.56 7.95 5.19
CA GLY A 62 8.11 8.44 6.45
C GLY A 62 7.21 8.15 7.66
N THR A 63 6.29 7.20 7.55
CA THR A 63 5.32 6.87 8.60
C THR A 63 5.93 5.86 9.57
N ARG A 64 5.81 6.10 10.87
CA ARG A 64 6.20 5.11 11.89
C ARG A 64 5.17 3.98 11.98
N LYS A 65 5.63 2.78 12.31
CA LYS A 65 4.76 1.58 12.42
C LYS A 65 3.59 1.79 13.40
N ASP A 66 3.82 2.50 14.51
CA ASP A 66 2.81 2.83 15.53
C ASP A 66 1.74 3.85 15.06
N GLY A 67 2.04 4.59 14.00
CA GLY A 67 1.13 5.56 13.38
C GLY A 67 0.45 5.06 12.10
N ALA A 68 0.65 3.79 11.74
CA ALA A 68 0.12 3.20 10.52
C ALA A 68 -0.96 2.17 10.80
N VAL A 69 -1.93 2.09 9.90
CA VAL A 69 -2.94 1.02 9.88
C VAL A 69 -2.81 0.27 8.57
N TYR A 70 -2.68 -1.05 8.67
CA TYR A 70 -2.70 -1.92 7.51
C TYR A 70 -4.08 -2.57 7.35
N ALA A 71 -4.64 -2.49 6.15
CA ALA A 71 -5.92 -3.10 5.80
C ALA A 71 -5.70 -4.13 4.69
N GLY A 72 -6.03 -5.39 4.98
CA GLY A 72 -6.02 -6.51 4.04
C GLY A 72 -7.15 -7.50 4.39
N ASP A 73 -7.48 -8.37 3.46
CA ASP A 73 -8.66 -9.25 3.50
C ASP A 73 -8.31 -10.74 3.60
N SER A 74 -7.03 -11.09 3.68
CA SER A 74 -6.55 -12.48 3.74
C SER A 74 -5.71 -12.78 4.99
N PRO A 75 -5.61 -14.06 5.40
CA PRO A 75 -4.71 -14.46 6.48
C PRO A 75 -3.24 -14.10 6.22
N ASN A 76 -2.81 -14.09 4.95
CA ASN A 76 -1.45 -13.69 4.57
C ASN A 76 -1.21 -12.20 4.77
N ASP A 77 -2.26 -11.38 4.78
CA ASP A 77 -2.17 -9.96 5.13
C ASP A 77 -1.94 -9.81 6.64
N ALA A 78 -2.70 -10.54 7.46
CA ALA A 78 -2.51 -10.54 8.90
C ALA A 78 -1.10 -11.05 9.30
N ALA A 79 -0.59 -12.07 8.61
CA ALA A 79 0.75 -12.61 8.85
C ALA A 79 1.89 -11.64 8.46
N ALA A 80 1.62 -10.70 7.55
CA ALA A 80 2.62 -9.73 7.10
C ALA A 80 2.69 -8.46 7.96
N ALA A 81 1.68 -8.20 8.81
CA ALA A 81 1.54 -6.98 9.63
C ALA A 81 2.37 -7.04 10.92
#